data_AF-A0A0G1VUB6-F1
#
_entry.id   AF-A0A0G1VUB6-F1
#
_cell.length_a   1.000
_cell.length_b   1.000
_cell.length_c   1.000
_cell.angle_alpha   90.00
_cell.angle_beta   90.00
_cell.angle_gamma   90.00
#
_symmetry.space_group_name_H-M   'P 1'
#
loop_
_entity.id
_entity.type
_entity.pdbx_description
1 polymer ?
#
loop_
_entity_poly.entity_id
_entity_poly.type
_entity_poly.pdbx_seq_one_letter_code
_entity_poly.pdbx_strand_id
1 'polypeptide(L)'
;MINIIAQPPYVLRHLQRVSTIIRGEQIAAYMGNARLNPPDGSKDDVYVYVKPNVKDTQDFVFEGKPYLDILDGFNLRHLLNKHPEVPVIVFSELDVETMSRYVKNKIVLIPHHHVNFEGGRRERSKVKKVGVIGSLDAFKWIPDEIRQGIAGRGMQLVEHSTFYPRMSVTSFYKQMDVMLVWRPYNRDVPGLYNPFKIVNASAFGIPTIALDEPAFKEMGGCYIPVKTPEEFLTQLDAIRTSSSLYADMSGVCLQKAEKYHISRIAELYQKL
;
A
#
# COMPACT_ATOMS: atom_id res chain seq x y z
N MET A 1 -18.64 4.65 19.01
CA MET A 1 -18.46 3.54 18.03
C MET A 1 -17.69 4.08 16.82
N ILE A 2 -17.07 3.23 15.99
CA ILE A 2 -16.43 3.68 14.73
C ILE A 2 -17.29 3.23 13.55
N ASN A 3 -17.75 4.18 12.74
CA ASN A 3 -18.54 3.95 11.54
C ASN A 3 -17.64 4.21 10.32
N ILE A 4 -17.35 3.18 9.53
CA ILE A 4 -16.52 3.30 8.34
C ILE A 4 -17.42 3.38 7.11
N ILE A 5 -17.41 4.52 6.44
CA ILE A 5 -18.21 4.81 5.25
C ILE A 5 -17.32 4.61 4.02
N ALA A 6 -17.54 3.52 3.32
CA ALA A 6 -16.68 3.04 2.24
C ALA A 6 -17.55 2.43 1.14
N GLN A 7 -17.47 2.95 -0.10
CA GLN A 7 -18.25 2.38 -1.19
C GLN A 7 -17.69 1.02 -1.62
N PRO A 8 -18.44 -0.09 -1.47
CA PRO A 8 -17.94 -1.41 -1.83
C PRO A 8 -17.71 -1.51 -3.35
N PRO A 9 -16.70 -2.27 -3.79
CA PRO A 9 -16.35 -2.39 -5.20
C PRO A 9 -17.32 -3.23 -6.03
N TYR A 10 -18.34 -3.85 -5.44
CA TYR A 10 -19.26 -4.72 -6.18
C TYR A 10 -20.07 -4.00 -7.27
N VAL A 11 -20.12 -2.66 -7.25
CA VAL A 11 -20.72 -1.85 -8.32
C VAL A 11 -19.74 -1.66 -9.50
N LEU A 12 -18.44 -1.82 -9.29
CA LEU A 12 -17.38 -1.47 -10.23
C LEU A 12 -16.20 -2.46 -10.08
N ARG A 13 -16.10 -3.45 -10.96
CA ARG A 13 -14.93 -4.38 -11.09
C ARG A 13 -13.66 -3.66 -11.56
N HIS A 14 -13.38 -2.48 -11.04
CA HIS A 14 -12.18 -1.70 -11.32
C HIS A 14 -11.15 -1.92 -10.20
N LEU A 15 -9.93 -2.26 -10.60
CA LEU A 15 -8.76 -2.45 -9.72
C LEU A 15 -8.53 -1.26 -8.75
N GLN A 16 -9.05 -0.07 -9.11
CA GLN A 16 -8.89 1.21 -8.40
C GLN A 16 -9.60 1.30 -7.04
N ARG A 17 -10.45 0.34 -6.66
CA ARG A 17 -11.21 0.37 -5.38
C ARG A 17 -10.91 -0.77 -4.41
N VAL A 18 -9.92 -1.59 -4.71
CA VAL A 18 -9.48 -2.63 -3.76
C VAL A 18 -8.93 -1.99 -2.48
N SER A 19 -8.36 -0.80 -2.58
CA SER A 19 -7.90 -0.02 -1.42
C SER A 19 -9.06 0.34 -0.47
N THR A 20 -10.26 0.59 -0.99
CA THR A 20 -11.48 0.80 -0.18
C THR A 20 -11.92 -0.49 0.55
N ILE A 21 -11.69 -1.68 -0.01
CA ILE A 21 -11.90 -2.95 0.72
C ILE A 21 -10.94 -3.05 1.90
N ILE A 22 -9.65 -2.76 1.65
CA ILE A 22 -8.59 -2.83 2.65
C ILE A 22 -8.92 -1.89 3.83
N ARG A 23 -9.22 -0.62 3.54
CA ARG A 23 -9.48 0.39 4.59
C ARG A 23 -10.88 0.31 5.21
N GLY A 24 -11.88 -0.07 4.42
CA GLY A 24 -13.26 -0.19 4.84
C GLY A 24 -13.56 -1.55 5.47
N GLU A 25 -13.71 -2.53 4.60
CA GLU A 25 -14.23 -3.86 4.94
C GLU A 25 -13.29 -4.63 5.88
N GLN A 26 -11.99 -4.67 5.59
CA GLN A 26 -11.06 -5.50 6.35
C GLN A 26 -10.81 -4.93 7.76
N ILE A 27 -10.67 -3.61 7.89
CA ILE A 27 -10.57 -2.96 9.20
C ILE A 27 -11.87 -3.13 10.00
N ALA A 28 -13.04 -2.88 9.39
CA ALA A 28 -14.31 -3.06 10.08
C ALA A 28 -14.53 -4.51 10.55
N ALA A 29 -14.19 -5.49 9.70
CA ALA A 29 -14.30 -6.90 10.05
C ALA A 29 -13.32 -7.33 11.16
N TYR A 30 -12.16 -6.67 11.26
CA TYR A 30 -11.17 -6.97 12.29
C TYR A 30 -11.52 -6.34 13.64
N MET A 31 -12.11 -5.15 13.64
CA MET A 31 -12.43 -4.38 14.85
C MET A 31 -13.82 -4.71 15.39
N GLY A 32 -13.89 -5.27 16.61
CA GLY A 32 -15.18 -5.59 17.26
C GLY A 32 -16.07 -4.37 17.57
N ASN A 33 -15.54 -3.15 17.49
CA ASN A 33 -16.26 -1.89 17.74
C ASN A 33 -16.38 -0.98 16.50
N ALA A 34 -16.19 -1.55 15.30
CA ALA A 34 -16.37 -0.85 14.04
C ALA A 34 -17.55 -1.42 13.23
N ARG A 35 -18.22 -0.57 12.45
CA ARG A 35 -19.31 -0.95 11.54
C ARG A 35 -19.02 -0.44 10.14
N LEU A 36 -19.22 -1.28 9.12
CA LEU A 36 -19.10 -0.89 7.72
C LEU A 36 -20.45 -0.38 7.21
N ASN A 37 -20.50 0.87 6.73
CA ASN A 37 -21.69 1.51 6.16
C ASN A 37 -22.99 1.29 6.97
N PRO A 38 -23.01 1.57 8.29
CA PRO A 38 -24.25 1.41 9.05
C PRO A 38 -25.32 2.39 8.54
N PRO A 39 -26.61 2.01 8.56
CA PRO A 39 -27.70 2.88 8.11
C PRO A 39 -27.95 4.05 9.07
N ASP A 40 -27.46 3.94 10.30
CA ASP A 40 -27.62 4.91 11.38
C ASP A 40 -26.37 5.01 12.26
N GLY A 41 -26.29 6.08 13.05
CA GLY A 41 -25.26 6.26 14.06
C GLY A 41 -25.55 7.43 14.98
N SER A 42 -24.78 7.52 16.07
CA SER A 42 -24.87 8.62 17.03
C SER A 42 -24.02 9.80 16.57
N LYS A 43 -24.43 11.03 16.93
CA LYS A 43 -23.59 12.23 16.77
C LYS A 43 -22.25 12.13 17.50
N ASP A 44 -22.18 11.29 18.53
CA ASP A 44 -20.95 11.07 19.30
C ASP A 44 -20.01 10.04 18.69
N ASP A 45 -20.46 9.31 17.66
CA ASP A 45 -19.66 8.31 16.96
C ASP A 45 -18.61 8.94 16.05
N VAL A 46 -17.54 8.19 15.83
CA VAL A 46 -16.48 8.52 14.86
C VAL A 46 -16.91 8.02 13.50
N TYR A 47 -16.87 8.88 12.48
CA TYR A 47 -17.18 8.51 11.10
C TYR A 47 -15.93 8.64 10.24
N VAL A 48 -15.46 7.54 9.67
CA VAL A 48 -14.32 7.54 8.74
C VAL A 48 -14.82 7.36 7.31
N TYR A 49 -14.69 8.41 6.51
CA TYR A 49 -15.11 8.42 5.11
C TYR A 49 -13.94 8.02 4.21
N VAL A 50 -13.95 6.77 3.74
CA VAL A 50 -12.89 6.18 2.93
C VAL A 50 -13.12 6.48 1.46
N LYS A 51 -12.28 7.38 0.92
CA LYS A 51 -12.22 7.75 -0.50
C LYS A 51 -13.61 7.98 -1.11
N PRO A 52 -14.42 8.92 -0.55
CA PRO A 52 -15.75 9.19 -1.09
C PRO A 52 -15.65 9.69 -2.53
N ASN A 53 -16.63 9.34 -3.35
CA ASN A 53 -16.65 9.73 -4.77
C ASN A 53 -17.27 11.12 -4.94
N VAL A 54 -16.49 12.16 -4.64
CA VAL A 54 -16.92 13.57 -4.71
C VAL A 54 -16.12 14.26 -5.80
N LYS A 55 -16.83 14.86 -6.76
CA LYS A 55 -16.19 15.70 -7.80
C LYS A 55 -15.84 17.07 -7.21
N ASP A 56 -14.84 17.73 -7.79
CA ASP A 56 -14.35 19.04 -7.30
C ASP A 56 -15.43 20.13 -7.22
N THR A 57 -16.48 20.06 -8.04
CA THR A 57 -17.63 20.97 -8.04
C THR A 57 -18.70 20.63 -7.00
N GLN A 58 -18.61 19.46 -6.38
CA GLN A 58 -19.58 18.97 -5.40
C GLN A 58 -19.10 19.26 -3.98
N ASP A 59 -20.04 19.13 -3.05
CA ASP A 59 -19.77 19.19 -1.62
C ASP A 59 -20.17 17.88 -0.95
N PHE A 60 -19.77 17.69 0.31
CA PHE A 60 -20.05 16.45 1.04
C PHE A 60 -20.51 16.75 2.47
N VAL A 61 -21.63 16.14 2.86
CA VAL A 61 -22.14 16.30 4.23
C VAL A 61 -21.47 15.27 5.13
N PHE A 62 -20.76 15.77 6.14
CA PHE A 62 -20.12 14.97 7.17
C PHE A 62 -21.02 14.82 8.40
N GLU A 63 -21.01 13.64 9.01
CA GLU A 63 -21.79 13.30 10.20
C GLU A 63 -20.88 13.05 11.41
N GLY A 64 -21.45 13.22 12.61
CA GLY A 64 -20.82 12.90 13.89
C GLY A 64 -19.46 13.57 14.08
N LYS A 65 -18.44 12.77 14.41
CA LYS A 65 -17.03 13.16 14.47
C LYS A 65 -16.31 12.66 13.22
N PRO A 66 -16.29 13.45 12.12
CA PRO A 66 -15.84 12.97 10.83
C PRO A 66 -14.31 12.94 10.72
N TYR A 67 -13.82 11.99 9.94
CA TYR A 67 -12.46 11.92 9.41
C TYR A 67 -12.55 11.58 7.93
N LEU A 68 -11.80 12.30 7.10
CA LEU A 68 -11.68 11.98 5.68
C LEU A 68 -10.43 11.14 5.44
N ASP A 69 -10.61 9.87 5.09
CA ASP A 69 -9.53 8.98 4.68
C ASP A 69 -9.36 9.05 3.16
N ILE A 70 -8.38 9.84 2.72
CA ILE A 70 -8.27 10.22 1.30
C ILE A 70 -7.67 9.15 0.41
N LEU A 71 -6.99 8.15 0.98
CA LEU A 71 -6.49 6.94 0.32
C LEU A 71 -6.10 7.11 -1.17
N ASP A 72 -4.88 7.57 -1.42
CA ASP A 72 -4.28 7.97 -2.70
C ASP A 72 -5.04 9.05 -3.52
N GLY A 73 -6.23 9.46 -3.07
CA GLY A 73 -7.09 10.47 -3.68
C GLY A 73 -6.64 11.91 -3.41
N PHE A 74 -5.52 12.32 -4.01
CA PHE A 74 -5.03 13.70 -3.93
C PHE A 74 -6.05 14.75 -4.45
N ASN A 75 -6.99 14.32 -5.29
CA ASN A 75 -8.09 15.16 -5.77
C ASN A 75 -9.04 15.59 -4.63
N LEU A 76 -9.16 14.83 -3.53
CA LEU A 76 -10.05 15.15 -2.40
C LEU A 76 -9.58 16.35 -1.55
N ARG A 77 -8.41 16.94 -1.85
CA ARG A 77 -7.95 18.17 -1.20
C ARG A 77 -8.94 19.34 -1.33
N HIS A 78 -9.73 19.37 -2.41
CA HIS A 78 -10.74 20.42 -2.58
C HIS A 78 -11.80 20.36 -1.47
N LEU A 79 -12.18 19.15 -1.05
CA LEU A 79 -13.17 18.94 -0.01
C LEU A 79 -12.63 19.35 1.36
N LEU A 80 -11.37 18.99 1.64
CA LEU A 80 -10.67 19.40 2.86
C LEU A 80 -10.56 20.92 2.99
N ASN A 81 -10.34 21.62 1.87
CA ASN A 81 -10.29 23.09 1.88
C ASN A 81 -11.65 23.75 2.14
N LYS A 82 -12.76 23.09 1.77
CA LYS A 82 -14.12 23.55 2.13
C LYS A 82 -14.47 23.25 3.58
N HIS A 83 -13.90 22.18 4.13
CA HIS A 83 -14.15 21.67 5.48
C HIS A 83 -12.87 21.62 6.33
N PRO A 84 -12.25 22.77 6.66
CA PRO A 84 -11.00 22.81 7.41
C PRO A 84 -11.09 22.18 8.82
N GLU A 85 -12.30 22.03 9.36
CA GLU A 85 -12.62 21.37 10.62
C GLU A 85 -12.49 19.85 10.58
N VAL A 86 -12.60 19.22 9.40
CA VAL A 86 -12.57 17.76 9.25
C VAL A 86 -11.12 17.27 9.19
N PRO A 87 -10.63 16.46 10.14
CA PRO A 87 -9.29 15.89 10.05
C PRO A 87 -9.14 14.95 8.85
N VAL A 88 -7.93 14.92 8.27
CA VAL A 88 -7.60 14.06 7.14
C VAL A 88 -6.70 12.91 7.59
N ILE A 89 -7.02 11.70 7.16
CA ILE A 89 -6.17 10.53 7.34
C ILE A 89 -5.34 10.31 6.06
N VAL A 90 -4.03 10.24 6.23
CA VAL A 90 -3.04 9.92 5.17
C VAL A 90 -2.25 8.66 5.54
N PHE A 91 -1.50 8.08 4.61
CA PHE A 91 -0.98 6.71 4.74
C PHE A 91 0.54 6.56 4.63
N SER A 92 1.26 7.63 4.32
CA SER A 92 2.73 7.69 4.35
C SER A 92 3.21 8.98 5.03
N GLU A 93 4.44 8.97 5.54
CA GLU A 93 5.13 10.17 6.05
C GLU A 93 5.29 11.20 4.94
N LEU A 94 5.56 10.76 3.70
CA LEU A 94 5.60 11.65 2.54
C LEU A 94 4.23 12.32 2.27
N ASP A 95 3.13 11.60 2.47
CA ASP A 95 1.79 12.20 2.31
C ASP A 95 1.51 13.25 3.38
N VAL A 96 2.02 13.08 4.60
CA VAL A 96 1.92 14.12 5.65
C VAL A 96 2.61 15.40 5.18
N GLU A 97 3.87 15.29 4.72
CA GLU A 97 4.64 16.41 4.18
C GLU A 97 3.94 17.05 2.96
N THR A 98 3.37 16.22 2.11
CA THR A 98 2.70 16.67 0.89
C THR A 98 1.44 17.43 1.27
N MET A 99 0.52 16.81 2.03
CA MET A 99 -0.77 17.41 2.37
C MET A 99 -0.64 18.64 3.25
N SER A 100 0.37 18.75 4.11
CA SER A 100 0.58 19.95 4.93
C SER A 100 0.84 21.21 4.12
N ARG A 101 1.19 21.08 2.83
CA ARG A 101 1.35 22.21 1.89
C ARG A 101 0.06 22.64 1.23
N TYR A 102 -0.98 21.78 1.24
CA TYR A 102 -2.21 21.98 0.47
C TYR A 102 -3.45 22.23 1.32
N VAL A 103 -3.45 21.80 2.59
CA VAL A 103 -4.62 21.88 3.47
C VAL A 103 -4.23 22.36 4.88
N LYS A 104 -5.18 22.95 5.60
CA LYS A 104 -5.00 23.40 7.00
C LYS A 104 -5.53 22.41 8.04
N ASN A 105 -6.17 21.35 7.58
CA ASN A 105 -6.82 20.33 8.39
C ASN A 105 -5.80 19.63 9.31
N LYS A 106 -6.26 19.11 10.44
CA LYS A 106 -5.46 18.19 11.25
C LYS A 106 -5.14 16.95 10.41
N ILE A 107 -3.86 16.69 10.17
CA ILE A 107 -3.39 15.51 9.44
C ILE A 107 -3.11 14.38 10.44
N VAL A 108 -3.67 13.20 10.19
CA VAL A 108 -3.45 11.98 10.98
C VAL A 108 -2.81 10.93 10.08
N LEU A 109 -1.66 10.40 10.47
CA LEU A 109 -1.02 9.31 9.75
C LEU A 109 -1.55 7.97 10.27
N ILE A 110 -2.31 7.26 9.43
CA ILE A 110 -2.68 5.86 9.65
C ILE A 110 -2.30 5.06 8.41
N PRO A 111 -1.16 4.34 8.42
CA PRO A 111 -0.69 3.63 7.24
C PRO A 111 -1.62 2.49 6.83
N HIS A 112 -1.45 2.03 5.60
CA HIS A 112 -2.12 0.83 5.11
C HIS A 112 -1.65 -0.42 5.85
N HIS A 113 -2.59 -1.27 6.24
CA HIS A 113 -2.21 -2.58 6.77
C HIS A 113 -1.75 -3.50 5.62
N HIS A 114 -0.75 -4.34 5.86
CA HIS A 114 -0.32 -5.33 4.89
C HIS A 114 -1.31 -6.50 4.78
N VAL A 115 -1.24 -7.30 3.71
CA VAL A 115 -2.18 -8.40 3.45
C VAL A 115 -1.97 -9.67 4.31
N ASN A 116 -0.82 -9.83 4.98
CA ASN A 116 -0.45 -11.05 5.72
C ASN A 116 -0.96 -11.08 7.18
N PHE A 117 -2.26 -11.09 7.42
CA PHE A 117 -2.83 -10.98 8.77
C PHE A 117 -2.47 -12.16 9.68
N GLU A 118 -2.20 -13.30 9.07
CA GLU A 118 -1.91 -14.55 9.78
C GLU A 118 -0.41 -14.69 10.08
N GLY A 119 0.43 -13.72 9.70
CA GLY A 119 1.88 -13.79 9.89
C GLY A 119 2.53 -14.96 9.13
N GLY A 120 1.92 -15.38 8.02
CA GLY A 120 2.38 -16.51 7.23
C GLY A 120 3.80 -16.30 6.73
N ARG A 121 4.70 -17.24 7.05
CA ARG A 121 6.09 -17.23 6.61
C ARG A 121 6.28 -18.13 5.39
N ARG A 122 7.45 -18.00 4.78
CA ARG A 122 7.86 -18.81 3.64
C ARG A 122 9.16 -19.48 4.00
N GLU A 123 9.25 -20.76 3.70
CA GLU A 123 10.51 -21.48 3.70
C GLU A 123 11.07 -21.48 2.29
N ARG A 124 12.37 -21.24 2.16
CA ARG A 124 13.02 -21.23 0.86
C ARG A 124 14.48 -21.64 0.98
N SER A 125 14.99 -22.19 -0.11
CA SER A 125 16.39 -22.60 -0.22
C SER A 125 17.19 -21.82 -1.28
N LYS A 126 16.53 -21.21 -2.27
CA LYS A 126 17.19 -20.51 -3.40
C LYS A 126 16.33 -19.36 -3.94
N VAL A 127 16.97 -18.31 -4.45
CA VAL A 127 16.33 -17.20 -5.18
C VAL A 127 16.12 -17.61 -6.64
N LYS A 128 14.87 -17.84 -7.05
CA LYS A 128 14.52 -18.31 -8.41
C LYS A 128 13.44 -17.46 -9.08
N LYS A 129 12.63 -16.74 -8.32
CA LYS A 129 11.45 -16.04 -8.83
C LYS A 129 11.48 -14.55 -8.48
N VAL A 130 11.37 -13.69 -9.49
CA VAL A 130 11.15 -12.26 -9.30
C VAL A 130 9.67 -12.00 -9.49
N GLY A 131 9.01 -11.41 -8.49
CA GLY A 131 7.59 -11.08 -8.55
C GLY A 131 7.36 -9.61 -8.87
N VAL A 132 6.31 -9.33 -9.63
CA VAL A 132 5.78 -7.97 -9.83
C VAL A 132 4.26 -7.97 -9.73
N ILE A 133 3.71 -7.03 -8.98
CA ILE A 133 2.26 -6.88 -8.78
C ILE A 133 1.80 -5.49 -9.23
N GLY A 134 0.69 -5.39 -9.95
CA GLY A 134 0.26 -4.15 -10.57
C GLY A 134 -0.91 -4.32 -11.53
N SER A 135 -1.43 -3.20 -12.05
CA SER A 135 -2.35 -3.27 -13.18
C SER A 135 -1.62 -3.83 -14.41
N LEU A 136 -2.36 -4.44 -15.34
CA LEU A 136 -1.78 -4.97 -16.58
C LEU A 136 -1.01 -3.91 -17.36
N ASP A 137 -1.51 -2.67 -17.38
CA ASP A 137 -0.82 -1.55 -18.05
C ASP A 137 0.50 -1.17 -17.39
N ALA A 138 0.64 -1.38 -16.07
CA ALA A 138 1.91 -1.13 -15.38
C ALA A 138 3.02 -2.08 -15.85
N PHE A 139 2.68 -3.32 -16.23
CA PHE A 139 3.69 -4.32 -16.64
C PHE A 139 4.35 -3.99 -17.98
N LYS A 140 3.67 -3.22 -18.83
CA LYS A 140 4.22 -2.71 -20.10
C LYS A 140 5.42 -1.79 -19.90
N TRP A 141 5.55 -1.19 -18.71
CA TRP A 141 6.65 -0.29 -18.36
C TRP A 141 7.88 -1.00 -17.80
N ILE A 142 7.83 -2.32 -17.61
CA ILE A 142 9.00 -3.10 -17.19
C ILE A 142 9.93 -3.24 -18.40
N PRO A 143 11.19 -2.74 -18.33
CA PRO A 143 12.13 -2.79 -19.44
C PRO A 143 12.41 -4.22 -19.90
N ASP A 144 12.56 -4.41 -21.21
CA ASP A 144 12.88 -5.72 -21.79
C ASP A 144 14.22 -6.23 -21.30
N GLU A 145 15.17 -5.35 -21.00
CA GLU A 145 16.48 -5.67 -20.42
C GLU A 145 16.33 -6.36 -19.05
N ILE A 146 15.36 -5.93 -18.23
CA ILE A 146 15.05 -6.60 -16.96
C ILE A 146 14.45 -7.98 -17.24
N ARG A 147 13.48 -8.08 -18.16
CA ARG A 147 12.79 -9.33 -18.49
C ARG A 147 13.77 -10.38 -19.02
N GLN A 148 14.54 -10.01 -20.03
CA GLN A 148 15.57 -10.84 -20.65
C GLN A 148 16.72 -11.14 -19.67
N GLY A 149 17.12 -10.16 -18.86
CA GLY A 149 18.17 -10.32 -17.85
C GLY A 149 17.79 -11.31 -16.75
N ILE A 150 16.54 -11.32 -16.30
CA ILE A 150 16.01 -12.33 -15.36
C ILE A 150 16.00 -13.71 -16.05
N ALA A 151 15.49 -13.81 -17.27
CA ALA A 151 15.43 -15.07 -18.01
C ALA A 151 16.83 -15.67 -18.28
N GLY A 152 17.80 -14.85 -18.68
CA GLY A 152 19.19 -15.26 -18.91
C GLY A 152 19.91 -15.78 -17.65
N ARG A 153 19.38 -15.48 -16.46
CA ARG A 153 19.86 -16.02 -15.17
C ARG A 153 19.18 -17.35 -14.79
N GLY A 154 18.32 -17.90 -15.66
CA GLY A 154 17.51 -19.09 -15.39
C GLY A 154 16.43 -18.83 -14.33
N MET A 155 16.01 -17.58 -14.17
CA MET A 155 15.00 -17.17 -13.20
C MET A 155 13.66 -16.89 -13.89
N GLN A 156 12.58 -16.95 -13.12
CA GLN A 156 11.23 -16.68 -13.61
C GLN A 156 10.78 -15.29 -13.15
N LEU A 157 10.31 -14.46 -14.07
CA LEU A 157 9.50 -13.28 -13.75
C LEU A 157 8.04 -13.72 -13.63
N VAL A 158 7.41 -13.47 -12.49
CA VAL A 158 5.98 -13.76 -12.24
C VAL A 158 5.20 -12.47 -12.04
N GLU A 159 4.11 -12.31 -12.79
CA GLU A 159 3.27 -11.11 -12.78
C GLU A 159 1.91 -11.42 -12.15
N HIS A 160 1.32 -10.46 -11.43
CA HIS A 160 0.00 -10.63 -10.83
C HIS A 160 -0.82 -9.34 -10.83
N SER A 161 -2.01 -9.41 -11.43
CA SER A 161 -2.92 -8.26 -11.61
C SER A 161 -4.30 -8.45 -10.97
N THR A 162 -4.49 -9.51 -10.19
CA THR A 162 -5.77 -9.81 -9.51
C THR A 162 -5.69 -9.52 -8.02
N PHE A 163 -6.26 -8.41 -7.56
CA PHE A 163 -6.10 -7.96 -6.18
C PHE A 163 -7.19 -8.41 -5.20
N TYR A 164 -8.17 -9.19 -5.67
CA TYR A 164 -9.26 -9.73 -4.84
C TYR A 164 -9.53 -11.19 -5.20
N PRO A 165 -9.75 -12.08 -4.23
CA PRO A 165 -9.77 -11.84 -2.78
C PRO A 165 -8.36 -11.66 -2.19
N ARG A 166 -8.25 -11.20 -0.92
CA ARG A 166 -6.97 -11.03 -0.18
C ARG A 166 -6.09 -12.29 -0.30
N MET A 167 -6.71 -13.47 -0.23
CA MET A 167 -6.02 -14.75 -0.33
C MET A 167 -5.25 -14.93 -1.65
N SER A 168 -5.79 -14.44 -2.78
CA SER A 168 -5.08 -14.45 -4.08
C SER A 168 -3.77 -13.69 -3.99
N VAL A 169 -3.81 -12.49 -3.40
CA VAL A 169 -2.64 -11.63 -3.22
C VAL A 169 -1.61 -12.27 -2.29
N THR A 170 -2.05 -12.83 -1.15
CA THR A 170 -1.13 -13.54 -0.23
C THR A 170 -0.47 -14.74 -0.89
N SER A 171 -1.22 -15.51 -1.69
CA SER A 171 -0.69 -16.66 -2.43
C SER A 171 0.35 -16.25 -3.47
N PHE A 172 0.18 -15.09 -4.12
CA PHE A 172 1.19 -14.56 -5.03
C PHE A 172 2.49 -14.21 -4.31
N TYR A 173 2.42 -13.48 -3.19
CA TYR A 173 3.61 -13.16 -2.39
C TYR A 173 4.33 -14.42 -1.89
N LYS A 174 3.60 -15.49 -1.58
CA LYS A 174 4.18 -16.78 -1.21
C LYS A 174 5.00 -17.45 -2.31
N GLN A 175 4.83 -17.05 -3.58
CA GLN A 175 5.47 -17.70 -4.73
C GLN A 175 6.74 -17.01 -5.23
N MET A 176 6.99 -15.73 -4.94
CA MET A 176 8.18 -15.02 -5.42
C MET A 176 9.38 -15.17 -4.47
N ASP A 177 10.54 -14.63 -4.79
CA ASP A 177 11.71 -14.58 -3.90
C ASP A 177 12.20 -13.17 -3.69
N VAL A 178 12.12 -12.35 -4.73
CA VAL A 178 12.46 -10.93 -4.75
C VAL A 178 11.30 -10.20 -5.40
N MET A 179 10.94 -9.04 -4.86
CA MET A 179 9.95 -8.16 -5.48
C MET A 179 10.65 -7.16 -6.40
N LEU A 180 10.10 -6.95 -7.60
CA LEU A 180 10.42 -5.85 -8.49
C LEU A 180 9.35 -4.76 -8.37
N VAL A 181 9.77 -3.52 -8.15
CA VAL A 181 8.90 -2.34 -8.26
C VAL A 181 9.49 -1.38 -9.29
N TRP A 182 8.80 -1.21 -10.43
CA TRP A 182 9.25 -0.34 -11.51
C TRP A 182 8.10 0.59 -11.94
N ARG A 183 8.19 1.89 -11.62
CA ARG A 183 7.12 2.87 -11.89
C ARG A 183 7.67 4.17 -12.50
N PRO A 184 8.19 4.13 -13.74
CA PRO A 184 8.76 5.33 -14.37
C PRO A 184 7.71 6.42 -14.61
N TYR A 185 6.43 6.04 -14.71
CA TYR A 185 5.29 6.91 -14.99
C TYR A 185 4.77 7.71 -13.79
N ASN A 186 5.32 7.49 -12.59
CA ASN A 186 4.92 8.22 -11.37
C ASN A 186 5.81 9.44 -11.08
N ARG A 187 6.75 9.75 -11.98
CA ARG A 187 7.67 10.88 -11.81
C ARG A 187 6.94 12.17 -12.24
N ASP A 188 7.19 13.24 -11.49
CA ASP A 188 6.83 14.63 -11.83
C ASP A 188 5.37 15.07 -11.68
N VAL A 189 4.48 14.25 -11.11
CA VAL A 189 3.09 14.66 -10.83
C VAL A 189 2.89 14.88 -9.32
N PRO A 190 2.36 16.04 -8.87
CA PRO A 190 1.93 16.20 -7.49
C PRO A 190 0.87 15.16 -7.14
N GLY A 191 1.14 14.36 -6.12
CA GLY A 191 0.29 13.23 -5.77
C GLY A 191 0.66 12.64 -4.43
N LEU A 192 -0.15 11.69 -4.00
CA LEU A 192 0.09 10.91 -2.79
C LEU A 192 0.76 9.60 -3.18
N TYR A 193 1.85 9.28 -2.50
CA TYR A 193 2.71 8.15 -2.85
C TYR A 193 3.01 7.34 -1.60
N ASN A 194 3.06 6.01 -1.77
CA ASN A 194 3.32 5.09 -0.68
C ASN A 194 4.23 3.93 -1.05
N PRO A 195 4.86 3.30 -0.04
CA PRO A 195 5.63 2.10 -0.20
C PRO A 195 4.79 0.81 -0.12
N PHE A 196 3.47 0.84 -0.38
CA PHE A 196 2.59 -0.28 0.01
C PHE A 196 2.95 -1.63 -0.63
N LYS A 197 3.50 -1.62 -1.85
CA LYS A 197 4.01 -2.86 -2.49
C LYS A 197 5.20 -3.46 -1.72
N ILE A 198 6.09 -2.61 -1.20
CA ILE A 198 7.24 -3.00 -0.37
C ILE A 198 6.72 -3.50 0.98
N VAL A 199 5.82 -2.76 1.63
CA VAL A 199 5.17 -3.17 2.90
C VAL A 199 4.59 -4.58 2.80
N ASN A 200 3.82 -4.87 1.75
CA ASN A 200 3.25 -6.19 1.54
C ASN A 200 4.32 -7.26 1.29
N ALA A 201 5.37 -6.97 0.51
CA ALA A 201 6.48 -7.90 0.29
C ALA A 201 7.24 -8.18 1.60
N SER A 202 7.50 -7.14 2.38
CA SER A 202 8.21 -7.19 3.65
C SER A 202 7.51 -8.07 4.68
N ALA A 203 6.18 -8.09 4.68
CA ALA A 203 5.39 -8.96 5.57
C ALA A 203 5.61 -10.47 5.33
N PHE A 204 6.26 -10.86 4.22
CA PHE A 204 6.66 -12.24 3.93
C PHE A 204 8.19 -12.42 3.92
N GLY A 205 8.95 -11.43 4.38
CA GLY A 205 10.41 -11.44 4.33
C GLY A 205 10.95 -11.43 2.89
N ILE A 206 10.31 -10.69 1.99
CA ILE A 206 10.74 -10.55 0.58
C ILE A 206 11.51 -9.23 0.45
N PRO A 207 12.82 -9.26 0.19
CA PRO A 207 13.56 -8.10 -0.26
C PRO A 207 13.00 -7.56 -1.57
N THR A 208 12.95 -6.24 -1.68
CA THR A 208 12.51 -5.56 -2.90
C THR A 208 13.69 -4.90 -3.61
N ILE A 209 13.74 -4.95 -4.94
CA ILE A 209 14.58 -4.05 -5.73
C ILE A 209 13.64 -3.10 -6.47
N ALA A 210 13.82 -1.80 -6.28
CA ALA A 210 12.85 -0.81 -6.73
C ALA A 210 13.50 0.34 -7.48
N LEU A 211 12.85 0.79 -8.56
CA LEU A 211 13.10 2.09 -9.14
C LEU A 211 12.87 3.15 -8.05
N ASP A 212 13.93 3.85 -7.64
CA ASP A 212 13.88 4.63 -6.40
C ASP A 212 12.84 5.76 -6.45
N GLU A 213 12.12 5.91 -5.34
CA GLU A 213 11.06 6.92 -5.16
C GLU A 213 11.11 7.46 -3.73
N PRO A 214 10.82 8.76 -3.51
CA PRO A 214 10.88 9.36 -2.18
C PRO A 214 10.06 8.62 -1.11
N ALA A 215 8.87 8.13 -1.46
CA ALA A 215 7.98 7.39 -0.55
C ALA A 215 8.58 6.06 -0.06
N PHE A 216 9.56 5.49 -0.76
CA PHE A 216 10.15 4.21 -0.40
C PHE A 216 11.12 4.31 0.77
N LYS A 217 11.65 5.51 1.05
CA LYS A 217 12.59 5.74 2.16
C LYS A 217 12.03 5.28 3.51
N GLU A 218 10.72 5.38 3.72
CA GLU A 218 10.00 4.85 4.89
C GLU A 218 10.27 3.36 5.11
N MET A 219 10.53 2.60 4.04
CA MET A 219 10.85 1.17 4.06
C MET A 219 12.35 0.90 3.88
N GLY A 220 13.23 1.87 4.20
CA GLY A 220 14.69 1.68 4.20
C GLY A 220 15.13 0.39 4.89
N GLY A 221 16.07 -0.31 4.26
CA GLY A 221 16.55 -1.65 4.65
C GLY A 221 15.71 -2.82 4.11
N CYS A 222 14.45 -2.58 3.71
CA CYS A 222 13.59 -3.59 3.10
C CYS A 222 13.69 -3.63 1.57
N TYR A 223 14.32 -2.61 0.98
CA TYR A 223 14.48 -2.49 -0.46
C TYR A 223 15.87 -1.98 -0.84
N ILE A 224 16.29 -2.29 -2.07
CA ILE A 224 17.48 -1.74 -2.72
C ILE A 224 17.02 -0.74 -3.79
N PRO A 225 17.37 0.56 -3.65
CA PRO A 225 17.07 1.57 -4.66
C PRO A 225 17.94 1.38 -5.91
N VAL A 226 17.33 1.48 -7.08
CA VAL A 226 18.02 1.47 -8.38
C VAL A 226 17.44 2.54 -9.30
N LYS A 227 18.21 2.92 -10.32
CA LYS A 227 17.85 3.93 -11.32
C LYS A 227 17.80 3.35 -12.74
N THR A 228 18.50 2.25 -12.98
CA THR A 228 18.65 1.65 -14.30
C THR A 228 18.38 0.13 -14.28
N PRO A 229 18.04 -0.48 -15.44
CA PRO A 229 17.93 -1.94 -15.56
C PRO A 229 19.23 -2.67 -15.17
N GLU A 230 20.39 -2.12 -15.49
CA GLU A 230 21.69 -2.69 -15.16
C GLU A 230 21.93 -2.75 -13.64
N GLU A 231 21.62 -1.66 -12.94
CA GLU A 231 21.67 -1.62 -11.48
C GLU A 231 20.71 -2.65 -10.88
N PHE A 232 19.49 -2.78 -11.42
CA PHE A 232 18.55 -3.81 -10.99
C PHE A 232 19.15 -5.22 -11.09
N LEU A 233 19.71 -5.58 -12.24
CA LEU A 233 20.27 -6.91 -12.48
C LEU A 233 21.50 -7.19 -11.60
N THR A 234 22.34 -6.18 -11.38
CA THR A 234 23.49 -6.25 -10.47
C THR A 234 23.04 -6.57 -9.05
N GLN A 235 22.01 -5.87 -8.56
CA GLN A 235 21.49 -6.08 -7.21
C GLN A 235 20.74 -7.42 -7.10
N LEU A 236 20.07 -7.86 -8.16
CA LEU A 236 19.47 -9.18 -8.22
C LEU A 236 20.52 -10.29 -8.07
N ASP A 237 21.67 -10.15 -8.73
CA ASP A 237 22.78 -11.11 -8.58
C ASP A 237 23.38 -11.09 -7.17
N ALA A 238 23.55 -9.92 -6.57
CA ALA A 238 24.00 -9.79 -5.19
C ALA A 238 23.06 -10.52 -4.21
N ILE A 239 21.74 -10.28 -4.31
CA ILE A 239 20.73 -10.95 -3.49
C ILE A 239 20.71 -12.47 -3.74
N ARG A 240 20.88 -12.90 -4.99
CA ARG A 240 20.85 -14.31 -5.37
C ARG A 240 22.05 -15.09 -4.84
N THR A 241 23.23 -14.47 -4.84
CA THR A 241 24.50 -15.13 -4.52
C THR A 241 24.87 -15.01 -3.04
N SER A 242 24.44 -13.95 -2.36
CA SER A 242 24.73 -13.73 -0.94
C SER A 242 23.56 -14.16 -0.06
N SER A 243 23.70 -15.31 0.60
CA SER A 243 22.71 -15.81 1.55
C SER A 243 22.56 -14.90 2.78
N SER A 244 23.66 -14.31 3.25
CA SER A 244 23.66 -13.36 4.38
C SER A 244 22.92 -12.08 4.02
N LEU A 245 23.22 -11.47 2.87
CA LEU A 245 22.53 -10.26 2.40
C LEU A 245 21.02 -10.48 2.35
N TYR A 246 20.59 -11.60 1.77
CA TYR A 246 19.17 -11.91 1.74
C TYR A 246 18.59 -12.09 3.15
N ALA A 247 19.25 -12.87 4.01
CA ALA A 247 18.76 -13.17 5.35
C ALA A 247 18.61 -11.89 6.19
N ASP A 248 19.60 -10.99 6.12
CA ASP A 248 19.60 -9.71 6.82
C ASP A 248 18.45 -8.83 6.32
N MET A 249 18.31 -8.65 5.01
CA MET A 249 17.20 -7.89 4.42
C MET A 249 15.85 -8.49 4.77
N SER A 250 15.71 -9.82 4.72
CA SER A 250 14.49 -10.52 5.09
C SER A 250 14.14 -10.30 6.56
N GLY A 251 15.13 -10.32 7.46
CA GLY A 251 14.93 -10.02 8.87
C GLY A 251 14.42 -8.61 9.10
N VAL A 252 15.05 -7.62 8.45
CA VAL A 252 14.60 -6.21 8.50
C VAL A 252 13.19 -6.06 7.93
N CYS A 253 12.89 -6.70 6.81
CA CYS A 253 11.56 -6.75 6.20
C CYS A 253 10.50 -7.22 7.21
N LEU A 254 10.71 -8.37 7.84
CA LEU A 254 9.75 -8.94 8.79
C LEU A 254 9.56 -8.02 9.99
N GLN A 255 10.64 -7.54 10.59
CA GLN A 255 10.57 -6.64 11.74
C GLN A 255 9.82 -5.34 11.42
N LYS A 256 10.08 -4.74 10.26
CA LYS A 256 9.48 -3.46 9.87
C LYS A 256 8.01 -3.62 9.51
N ALA A 257 7.64 -4.72 8.87
CA ALA A 257 6.26 -5.01 8.48
C ALA A 257 5.28 -5.11 9.66
N GLU A 258 5.74 -5.47 10.86
CA GLU A 258 4.90 -5.52 12.07
C GLU A 258 4.17 -4.20 12.36
N LYS A 259 4.78 -3.06 12.02
CA LYS A 259 4.14 -1.73 12.16
C LYS A 259 2.89 -1.58 11.29
N TYR A 260 2.83 -2.34 10.20
CA TYR A 260 1.75 -2.34 9.21
C TYR A 260 0.83 -3.55 9.40
N HIS A 261 0.96 -4.32 10.48
CA HIS A 261 0.04 -5.41 10.77
C HIS A 261 -1.36 -4.86 11.05
N ILE A 262 -2.42 -5.57 10.63
CA ILE A 262 -3.81 -5.09 10.78
C ILE A 262 -4.17 -4.77 12.23
N SER A 263 -3.64 -5.51 13.20
CA SER A 263 -3.84 -5.21 14.63
C SER A 263 -3.29 -3.83 15.02
N ARG A 264 -2.09 -3.48 14.54
CA ARG A 264 -1.48 -2.16 14.80
C ARG A 264 -2.24 -1.04 14.12
N ILE A 265 -2.75 -1.28 12.92
CA ILE A 265 -3.57 -0.30 12.23
C ILE A 265 -4.92 -0.12 12.93
N ALA A 266 -5.55 -1.20 13.40
CA ALA A 266 -6.78 -1.13 14.19
C ALA A 266 -6.59 -0.33 15.49
N GLU A 267 -5.47 -0.51 16.20
CA GLU A 267 -5.12 0.31 17.38
C GLU A 267 -5.05 1.81 17.06
N LEU A 268 -4.63 2.19 15.86
CA LEU A 268 -4.60 3.60 15.43
C LEU A 268 -6.01 4.14 15.15
N TYR A 269 -6.87 3.34 14.50
CA TYR A 269 -8.28 3.69 14.28
C TYR A 269 -9.04 3.86 15.60
N GLN A 270 -8.75 3.04 16.60
CA GLN A 270 -9.37 3.12 17.94
C GLN A 270 -9.03 4.40 18.71
N LYS A 271 -7.99 5.14 18.28
CA LYS A 271 -7.55 6.40 18.91
C LYS A 271 -8.16 7.65 18.24
N LEU A 272 -8.96 7.48 17.18
CA LEU A 272 -9.67 8.56 16.51
C LEU A 272 -10.84 9.07 17.35
#